data_AF-A0A0U3S0W7-F1
#
_entry.id   AF-A0A0U3S0W7-F1
#
_cell.length_a   1.000
_cell.length_b   1.000
_cell.length_c   1.000
_cell.angle_alpha   90.00
_cell.angle_beta   90.00
_cell.angle_gamma   90.00
#
_symmetry.space_group_name_H-M   'P 1'
#
loop_
_entity.id
_entity.type
_entity.pdbx_description
1 polymer ?
#
loop_
_entity_poly.entity_id
_entity_poly.type
_entity_poly.pdbx_seq_one_letter_code
_entity_poly.pdbx_strand_id
1 'polypeptide(L)'
;MKFCDVQGAYNKAIKSLELCIEHGIITTVNFTITGENIRYVFDYLNMAENMKANVFKVRTPNPIGRATISKNILLSTDEWFNILSKLVNEKEKRNIEIEFADPLWGRFDKELISTLKPRYCLKV
;
A
#
# COMPACT_ATOMS: atom_id res chain seq x y z
N MET A 1 9.55 16.10 11.85
CA MET A 1 8.44 15.14 12.01
C MET A 1 8.92 13.89 12.74
N LYS A 2 8.17 13.37 13.72
CA LYS A 2 8.44 12.06 14.34
C LYS A 2 7.72 10.98 13.52
N PHE A 3 8.37 9.84 13.28
CA PHE A 3 7.75 8.66 12.67
C PHE A 3 8.04 7.46 13.56
N CYS A 4 6.99 6.77 14.02
CA CYS A 4 7.08 5.69 15.01
C CYS A 4 7.96 6.05 16.23
N ASP A 5 7.72 7.23 16.80
CA ASP A 5 8.47 7.80 17.94
C ASP A 5 9.94 8.13 17.69
N VAL A 6 10.45 7.90 16.48
CA VAL A 6 11.80 8.27 16.08
C VAL A 6 11.79 9.63 15.37
N GLN A 7 12.45 10.61 15.97
CA GLN A 7 12.56 11.95 15.40
C GLN A 7 13.43 11.93 14.14
N GLY A 8 12.92 12.52 13.05
CA GLY A 8 13.65 12.66 11.80
C GLY A 8 13.68 11.40 10.92
N ALA A 9 13.12 10.27 11.37
CA ALA A 9 13.07 9.04 10.58
C ALA A 9 12.34 9.21 9.24
N TYR A 10 11.22 9.96 9.22
CA TYR A 10 10.52 10.29 7.99
C TYR A 10 11.42 11.04 7.00
N ASN A 11 12.04 12.15 7.44
CA ASN A 11 12.92 12.95 6.58
C ASN A 11 14.10 12.14 6.03
N LYS A 12 14.67 11.25 6.86
CA LYS A 12 15.73 10.33 6.43
C LYS A 12 15.23 9.37 5.35
N ALA A 13 14.06 8.76 5.53
CA ALA A 13 13.47 7.86 4.54
C ALA A 13 13.21 8.57 3.19
N ILE A 14 12.64 9.77 3.21
CA ILE A 14 12.42 10.58 2.01
C ILE A 14 13.76 10.92 1.34
N LYS A 15 14.76 11.38 2.11
CA LYS A 15 16.06 11.73 1.52
C LYS A 15 16.79 10.52 0.95
N SER A 16 16.70 9.36 1.60
CA SER A 16 17.23 8.11 1.07
C SER A 16 16.54 7.70 -0.22
N LEU A 17 15.21 7.85 -0.30
CA LEU A 17 14.45 7.56 -1.51
C LEU A 17 14.90 8.46 -2.68
N GLU A 18 15.03 9.78 -2.46
CA GLU A 18 15.56 10.72 -3.46
C GLU A 18 16.93 10.27 -3.97
N LEU A 19 17.87 9.99 -3.07
CA LEU A 19 19.23 9.58 -3.44
C LEU A 19 19.24 8.28 -4.25
N CYS A 20 18.42 7.29 -3.88
CA CYS A 20 18.31 6.05 -4.64
C CYS A 20 17.82 6.32 -6.07
N ILE A 21 16.80 7.16 -6.23
CA ILE A 21 16.23 7.52 -7.53
C ILE A 21 17.24 8.29 -8.39
N GLU A 22 17.96 9.26 -7.80
CA GLU A 22 19.02 10.02 -8.46
C GLU A 22 20.14 9.12 -9.03
N HIS A 23 20.41 7.98 -8.37
CA HIS A 23 21.44 7.01 -8.79
C HIS A 23 20.89 5.85 -9.63
N GLY A 24 19.63 5.93 -10.08
CA GLY A 24 19.02 4.90 -10.93
C GLY A 24 18.73 3.57 -10.24
N ILE A 25 18.66 3.56 -8.90
CA ILE A 25 18.28 2.38 -8.12
C ILE A 25 16.76 2.24 -8.19
N ILE A 26 16.28 1.03 -8.49
CA ILE A 26 14.85 0.71 -8.48
C ILE A 26 14.30 0.82 -7.05
N THR A 27 13.23 1.58 -6.87
CA THR A 27 12.65 1.85 -5.55
C THR A 27 11.19 1.45 -5.45
N THR A 28 10.82 0.96 -4.26
CA THR A 28 9.44 0.65 -3.90
C THR A 28 9.06 1.39 -2.63
N VAL A 29 7.96 2.14 -2.69
CA VAL A 29 7.32 2.72 -1.51
C VAL A 29 6.29 1.73 -0.98
N ASN A 30 6.56 1.14 0.18
CA ASN A 30 5.64 0.22 0.85
C ASN A 30 4.71 1.00 1.80
N PHE A 31 3.41 0.84 1.65
CA PHE A 31 2.41 1.45 2.51
C PHE A 31 1.53 0.37 3.16
N THR A 32 1.63 0.25 4.48
CA THR A 32 0.77 -0.64 5.27
C THR A 32 -0.49 0.12 5.68
N ILE A 33 -1.64 -0.31 5.18
CA ILE A 33 -2.90 0.39 5.41
C ILE A 33 -3.55 -0.07 6.72
N THR A 34 -3.87 0.87 7.58
CA THR A 34 -4.62 0.67 8.82
C THR A 34 -5.88 1.54 8.84
N GLY A 35 -6.79 1.29 9.78
CA GLY A 35 -7.94 2.18 10.00
C GLY A 35 -7.55 3.64 10.24
N GLU A 36 -6.39 3.86 10.85
CA GLU A 36 -5.90 5.19 11.19
C GLU A 36 -5.34 5.96 9.99
N ASN A 37 -4.84 5.27 8.96
CA ASN A 37 -4.10 5.89 7.86
C ASN A 37 -4.72 5.70 6.48
N ILE A 38 -5.81 4.94 6.35
CA ILE A 38 -6.47 4.64 5.07
C ILE A 38 -6.77 5.89 4.23
N ARG A 39 -7.13 7.01 4.88
CA ARG A 39 -7.42 8.29 4.21
C ARG A 39 -6.22 8.89 3.46
N TYR A 40 -4.99 8.50 3.81
CA TYR A 40 -3.76 9.06 3.25
C TYR A 40 -3.17 8.21 2.12
N VAL A 41 -3.77 7.07 1.77
CA VAL A 41 -3.22 6.14 0.77
C VAL A 41 -2.92 6.83 -0.56
N PHE A 42 -3.84 7.66 -1.05
CA PHE A 42 -3.66 8.38 -2.32
C PHE A 42 -2.66 9.53 -2.21
N ASP A 43 -2.52 10.16 -1.04
CA ASP A 43 -1.50 11.19 -0.81
C ASP A 43 -0.09 10.58 -0.92
N TYR A 44 0.09 9.39 -0.34
CA TYR A 44 1.36 8.66 -0.43
C TYR A 44 1.61 8.05 -1.80
N LEU A 45 0.56 7.62 -2.52
CA LEU A 45 0.68 7.23 -3.93
C LEU A 45 1.16 8.41 -4.78
N ASN A 46 0.51 9.57 -4.67
CA ASN A 46 0.89 10.78 -5.39
C ASN A 46 2.32 11.21 -5.04
N MET A 47 2.69 11.17 -3.76
CA MET A 47 4.06 11.46 -3.32
C MET A 47 5.06 10.49 -3.97
N ALA A 48 4.80 9.18 -3.95
CA ALA A 48 5.68 8.19 -4.54
C ALA A 48 5.85 8.39 -6.07
N GLU A 49 4.75 8.66 -6.76
CA GLU A 49 4.76 8.96 -8.20
C GLU A 49 5.53 10.25 -8.52
N ASN A 50 5.28 11.33 -7.77
CA ASN A 50 5.97 12.62 -7.94
C ASN A 50 7.47 12.51 -7.69
N MET A 51 7.88 11.66 -6.74
CA MET A 51 9.28 11.36 -6.49
C MET A 51 9.90 10.47 -7.57
N LYS A 52 9.10 9.89 -8.46
CA LYS A 52 9.49 8.92 -9.50
C LYS A 52 9.94 7.57 -8.95
N ALA A 53 9.33 7.11 -7.85
CA ALA A 53 9.49 5.74 -7.40
C ALA A 53 8.90 4.76 -8.44
N ASN A 54 9.45 3.56 -8.54
CA ASN A 54 9.01 2.58 -9.54
C ASN A 54 7.69 1.92 -9.14
N VAL A 55 7.55 1.62 -7.84
CA VAL A 55 6.43 0.83 -7.32
C VAL A 55 5.85 1.49 -6.07
N PHE A 56 4.53 1.59 -6.02
CA PHE A 56 3.76 1.80 -4.79
C PHE A 56 3.09 0.49 -4.37
N LYS A 57 3.59 -0.11 -3.29
CA LYS A 57 3.15 -1.41 -2.81
C LYS A 57 2.28 -1.27 -1.57
N VAL A 58 1.05 -1.75 -1.65
CA VAL A 58 0.08 -1.72 -0.57
C VAL A 58 0.04 -3.05 0.17
N ARG A 59 -0.01 -2.98 1.50
CA ARG A 59 -0.02 -4.15 2.39
C ARG A 59 -1.06 -4.03 3.49
N THR A 60 -1.44 -5.19 4.02
CA THR A 60 -2.19 -5.27 5.28
C THR A 60 -1.24 -5.36 6.47
N PRO A 61 -1.65 -4.86 7.65
CA PRO A 61 -0.87 -5.00 8.85
C PRO A 61 -0.97 -6.44 9.36
N ASN A 62 0.19 -7.05 9.63
CA ASN A 62 0.24 -8.33 10.33
C ASN A 62 0.07 -8.08 11.84
N PRO A 63 -0.86 -8.77 12.53
CA PRO A 63 -1.12 -8.56 13.95
C PRO A 63 -0.03 -9.23 14.80
N ILE A 64 1.20 -8.73 14.71
CA ILE A 64 2.37 -9.19 15.46
C ILE A 64 3.03 -8.02 16.19
N GLY A 65 3.78 -8.30 17.26
CA GLY A 65 4.46 -7.27 18.06
C GLY A 65 3.46 -6.25 18.65
N ARG A 66 3.74 -4.95 18.53
CA ARG A 66 2.83 -3.88 19.01
C ARG A 66 1.48 -3.84 18.30
N ALA A 67 1.34 -4.48 17.14
CA ALA A 67 0.07 -4.51 16.43
C ALA A 67 -0.97 -5.42 17.12
N THR A 68 -0.55 -6.34 18.01
CA THR A 68 -1.47 -7.25 18.74
C THR A 68 -2.38 -6.52 19.72
N ILE A 69 -1.93 -5.39 20.26
CA ILE A 69 -2.65 -4.60 21.27
C ILE A 69 -3.50 -3.47 20.68
N SER A 70 -3.38 -3.20 19.37
CA SER A 70 -4.04 -2.09 18.71
C SER A 70 -5.36 -2.53 18.08
N LYS A 71 -6.47 -2.22 18.75
CA LYS A 71 -7.82 -2.71 18.38
C LYS A 71 -8.31 -2.24 17.00
N ASN A 72 -7.79 -1.14 16.47
CA ASN A 72 -8.25 -0.51 15.22
C ASN A 72 -7.21 -0.54 14.08
N ILE A 73 -6.22 -1.43 14.17
CA ILE A 73 -5.20 -1.54 13.11
C ILE A 73 -5.77 -2.19 11.85
N LEU A 74 -6.66 -3.16 12.00
CA LEU A 74 -7.21 -3.90 10.87
C LEU A 74 -8.42 -3.17 10.30
N LEU A 75 -8.41 -2.98 8.99
CA LEU A 75 -9.60 -2.59 8.24
C LEU A 75 -10.62 -3.73 8.20
N SER A 76 -11.89 -3.36 8.22
CA SER A 76 -12.98 -4.27 7.83
C SER A 76 -12.81 -4.76 6.39
N THR A 77 -13.50 -5.85 6.08
CA THR A 77 -13.57 -6.44 4.73
C THR A 77 -14.03 -5.42 3.68
N ASP A 78 -15.05 -4.63 4.00
CA ASP A 78 -15.63 -3.63 3.09
C ASP A 78 -14.70 -2.44 2.86
N GLU A 79 -14.07 -1.94 3.92
CA GLU A 79 -13.05 -0.89 3.80
C GLU A 79 -11.88 -1.34 2.93
N TRP A 80 -11.46 -2.60 3.09
CA TRP A 80 -10.38 -3.18 2.29
C TRP A 80 -10.76 -3.32 0.83
N PHE A 81 -11.95 -3.84 0.52
CA PHE A 81 -12.43 -3.90 -0.86
C PHE A 81 -12.55 -2.52 -1.49
N ASN A 82 -13.12 -1.54 -0.76
CA ASN A 82 -13.31 -0.20 -1.27
C ASN A 82 -11.97 0.45 -1.66
N ILE A 83 -10.94 0.35 -0.81
CA ILE A 83 -9.62 0.94 -1.13
C ILE A 83 -8.92 0.18 -2.26
N LEU A 84 -9.01 -1.16 -2.28
CA LEU A 84 -8.42 -1.97 -3.35
C LEU A 84 -9.06 -1.66 -4.71
N SER A 85 -10.40 -1.59 -4.79
CA SER A 85 -11.09 -1.26 -6.04
C SER A 85 -10.67 0.12 -6.57
N LYS A 86 -10.50 1.11 -5.68
CA LYS A 86 -9.99 2.43 -6.09
C LYS A 86 -8.56 2.35 -6.60
N LEU A 87 -7.66 1.63 -5.92
CA LEU A 87 -6.26 1.47 -6.35
C LEU A 87 -6.13 0.69 -7.66
N VAL A 88 -6.95 -0.35 -7.88
CA VAL A 88 -7.01 -1.08 -9.15
C VAL A 88 -7.42 -0.15 -10.29
N ASN A 89 -8.42 0.71 -10.08
CA ASN A 89 -8.86 1.68 -11.08
C ASN A 89 -7.80 2.74 -11.41
N GLU A 90 -6.81 2.95 -10.54
CA GLU A 90 -5.71 3.88 -10.78
C GLU A 90 -4.56 3.27 -11.57
N LYS A 91 -4.43 1.94 -11.65
CA LYS A 91 -3.32 1.26 -12.36
C LYS A 91 -3.10 1.76 -13.79
N GLU A 92 -4.17 1.87 -14.55
CA GLU A 92 -4.13 2.28 -15.96
C GLU A 92 -3.95 3.80 -16.15
N LYS A 93 -4.06 4.59 -15.08
CA LYS A 93 -4.02 6.06 -15.14
C LYS A 93 -2.69 6.66 -14.69
N ARG A 94 -1.79 5.81 -14.16
CA ARG A 94 -0.61 6.23 -13.40
C ARG A 94 0.65 5.75 -14.10
N ASN A 95 1.73 6.49 -13.89
CA ASN A 95 3.05 6.12 -14.40
C ASN A 95 3.84 5.25 -13.41
N ILE A 96 3.36 5.15 -12.15
CA ILE A 96 3.91 4.28 -11.12
C ILE A 96 3.20 2.92 -11.10
N GLU A 97 3.94 1.84 -10.91
CA GLU A 97 3.35 0.51 -10.74
C GLU A 97 2.67 0.41 -9.37
N ILE A 98 1.44 -0.10 -9.34
CA ILE A 98 0.70 -0.33 -8.08
C ILE A 98 0.68 -1.84 -7.79
N GLU A 99 1.28 -2.25 -6.68
CA GLU A 99 1.34 -3.65 -6.24
C GLU A 99 0.56 -3.90 -4.95
N PHE A 100 0.11 -5.14 -4.76
CA PHE A 100 -0.56 -5.60 -3.55
C PHE A 100 0.18 -6.83 -3.02
N ALA A 101 0.75 -6.72 -1.82
CA ALA A 101 1.77 -7.68 -1.38
C ALA A 101 1.23 -8.94 -0.69
N ASP A 102 -0.05 -8.96 -0.31
CA ASP A 102 -0.62 -10.05 0.48
C ASP A 102 -1.66 -10.82 -0.34
N PRO A 103 -1.65 -12.16 -0.27
CA PRO A 103 -2.69 -12.95 -0.90
C PRO A 103 -4.05 -12.66 -0.25
N LEU A 104 -5.05 -12.31 -1.06
CA LEU A 104 -6.42 -12.05 -0.62
C LEU A 104 -7.04 -13.23 0.19
N TRP A 105 -6.47 -14.44 0.07
CA TRP A 105 -6.95 -15.67 0.72
C TRP A 105 -7.01 -15.61 2.26
N GLY A 106 -6.26 -14.73 2.91
CA GLY A 106 -6.32 -14.57 4.38
C GLY A 106 -7.53 -13.77 4.87
N ARG A 107 -8.22 -13.06 3.97
CA ARG A 107 -9.38 -12.19 4.30
C ARG A 107 -10.66 -12.55 3.56
N PHE A 108 -10.56 -13.24 2.43
CA PHE A 108 -11.70 -13.57 1.59
C PHE A 108 -11.77 -15.07 1.37
N ASP A 109 -12.98 -15.63 1.45
CA ASP A 109 -13.24 -17.01 1.10
C ASP A 109 -12.71 -17.27 -0.33
N LYS A 110 -12.11 -18.44 -0.54
CA LYS A 110 -11.69 -18.91 -1.87
C LYS A 110 -12.85 -18.84 -2.86
N GLU A 111 -14.07 -19.08 -2.42
CA GLU A 111 -15.28 -18.95 -3.25
C GLU A 111 -15.52 -17.50 -3.69
N LEU A 112 -15.38 -16.52 -2.79
CA LEU A 112 -15.55 -15.10 -3.11
C LEU A 112 -14.45 -14.60 -4.06
N ILE A 113 -13.21 -15.04 -3.88
CA ILE A 113 -12.11 -14.72 -4.81
C ILE A 113 -12.38 -15.34 -6.19
N SER A 114 -12.93 -16.55 -6.23
CA SER A 114 -13.25 -17.22 -7.50
C SER A 114 -14.39 -16.54 -8.27
N THR A 115 -15.35 -15.94 -7.58
CA THR A 115 -16.44 -15.15 -8.20
C THR A 115 -16.03 -13.75 -8.64
N LEU A 116 -14.90 -13.23 -8.15
CA LEU A 116 -14.29 -11.96 -8.63
C LEU A 116 -13.42 -12.14 -9.88
N LYS A 117 -12.93 -13.37 -10.16
CA LYS A 117 -12.13 -13.68 -11.36
C LYS A 117 -12.75 -13.19 -12.69
N PRO A 118 -14.07 -13.24 -12.93
CA PRO A 118 -14.64 -12.76 -14.18
C PRO A 118 -14.64 -11.24 -14.34
N ARG A 119 -14.53 -10.47 -13.24
CA ARG A 119 -14.65 -8.99 -13.27
C ARG A 119 -13.31 -8.26 -13.40
N TYR A 120 -12.20 -8.88 -13.04
CA TYR A 120 -10.87 -8.26 -13.05
C TYR A 120 -9.81 -9.19 -13.66
N CYS A 121 -10.12 -9.83 -14.80
CA CYS A 121 -9.09 -10.45 -15.62
C CYS A 121 -8.11 -9.36 -16.09
N LEU A 122 -7.06 -9.14 -15.29
CA LEU A 122 -5.75 -8.74 -15.80
C LEU A 122 -5.39 -9.84 -16.80
N LYS A 123 -5.40 -9.48 -18.08
CA LYS A 123 -4.84 -10.34 -19.13
C LYS A 123 -3.36 -10.51 -18.78
N VAL A 124 -3.00 -11.74 -18.39
CA VAL A 124 -1.61 -12.20 -18.34
C VAL A 124 -1.05 -12.20 -19.75
#